data_AF-A0A958IG70-F1
#
_entry.id   AF-A0A958IG70-F1
#
_cell.length_a   1.000
_cell.length_b   1.000
_cell.length_c   1.000
_cell.angle_alpha   90.00
_cell.angle_beta   90.00
_cell.angle_gamma   90.00
#
_symmetry.space_group_name_H-M   'P 1'
#
loop_
_entity.id
_entity.type
_entity.pdbx_description
1 polymer ?
#
loop_
_entity_poly.entity_id
_entity_poly.type
_entity_poly.pdbx_seq_one_letter_code
_entity_poly.pdbx_strand_id
1 'polypeptide(L)'
;MRSKLMLLLLSLSVIFSQSNQLKYDASEGTWISVDVSPDGKKIAFDLLGHLYEMPISGGKAERLTDGTSWNMFPRYNNDGSKLLYTSDLQVSNDLWVMNLQDKSAENISKMKRPVFQGTWSRDNRHIYGTSLNMKVRFPAYQFNFFGTKQEILPAGGRTPVNHFNEHPSNGLIYYIHHDGSLYRSGPRIKTFNMKTGEVSVYLDRPGGAGSLRLSPDGKQLAYVHRDDKKTVLVVHNLSDRTETVIN
;
A
#
# COMPACT_ATOMS: atom_id res chain seq x y z
N MET A 1 -70.40 -22.38 -19.47
CA MET A 1 -69.43 -21.94 -18.45
C MET A 1 -68.98 -23.15 -17.62
N ARG A 2 -67.71 -23.57 -17.75
CA ARG A 2 -66.90 -24.24 -16.72
C ARG A 2 -65.45 -24.22 -17.25
N SER A 3 -64.58 -23.55 -16.49
CA SER A 3 -63.22 -23.15 -16.88
C SER A 3 -62.26 -24.34 -16.93
N LYS A 4 -61.38 -24.36 -17.93
CA LYS A 4 -60.20 -25.22 -17.95
C LYS A 4 -59.10 -24.54 -17.15
N LEU A 5 -58.66 -25.17 -16.07
CA LEU A 5 -57.51 -24.77 -15.29
C LEU A 5 -56.25 -25.19 -16.06
N MET A 6 -55.46 -24.22 -16.52
CA MET A 6 -54.18 -24.44 -17.19
C MET A 6 -53.08 -24.41 -16.14
N LEU A 7 -52.48 -25.56 -15.83
CA LEU A 7 -51.36 -25.67 -14.91
C LEU A 7 -50.07 -25.25 -15.65
N LEU A 8 -49.51 -24.11 -15.27
CA LEU A 8 -48.23 -23.63 -15.81
C LEU A 8 -47.09 -24.18 -14.94
N LEU A 9 -46.37 -25.18 -15.43
CA LEU A 9 -45.14 -25.68 -14.81
C LEU A 9 -44.00 -24.73 -15.17
N LEU A 10 -43.55 -23.91 -14.21
CA LEU A 10 -42.27 -23.20 -14.32
C LEU A 10 -41.14 -24.21 -14.08
N SER A 11 -40.37 -24.54 -15.12
CA SER A 11 -39.09 -25.22 -14.96
C SER A 11 -38.05 -24.22 -14.45
N LEU A 12 -37.59 -24.42 -13.22
CA LEU A 12 -36.46 -23.66 -12.66
C LEU A 12 -35.17 -24.27 -13.20
N SER A 13 -34.64 -23.69 -14.29
CA SER A 13 -33.32 -24.07 -14.82
C SER A 13 -32.23 -23.56 -13.88
N VAL A 14 -31.70 -24.42 -13.01
CA VAL A 14 -30.49 -24.12 -12.25
C VAL A 14 -29.31 -24.23 -13.23
N ILE A 15 -28.83 -23.09 -13.72
CA ILE A 15 -27.60 -23.02 -14.50
C ILE A 15 -26.44 -23.18 -13.53
N PHE A 16 -25.87 -24.38 -13.43
CA PHE A 16 -24.57 -24.57 -12.82
C PHE A 16 -23.53 -23.91 -13.72
N SER A 17 -23.02 -22.76 -13.32
CA SER A 17 -21.80 -22.21 -13.93
C SER A 17 -20.65 -23.15 -13.60
N GLN A 18 -20.15 -23.85 -14.62
CA GLN A 18 -18.95 -24.65 -14.47
C GLN A 18 -17.77 -23.69 -14.28
N SER A 19 -17.22 -23.64 -13.07
CA SER A 19 -16.00 -22.87 -12.82
C SER A 19 -14.85 -23.55 -13.55
N ASN A 20 -14.42 -22.97 -14.66
CA ASN A 20 -13.20 -23.41 -15.33
C ASN A 20 -12.01 -23.00 -14.47
N GLN A 21 -11.40 -23.96 -13.78
CA GLN A 21 -10.17 -23.73 -13.04
C GLN A 21 -9.01 -23.61 -14.04
N LEU A 22 -8.50 -22.39 -14.23
CA LEU A 22 -7.25 -22.17 -14.97
C LEU A 22 -6.07 -22.50 -14.05
N LYS A 23 -5.14 -23.34 -14.53
CA LYS A 23 -3.85 -23.62 -13.89
C LYS A 23 -2.74 -23.17 -14.83
N TYR A 24 -1.78 -22.44 -14.30
CA TYR A 24 -0.60 -22.00 -15.02
C TYR A 24 0.57 -21.89 -14.04
N ASP A 25 1.78 -22.07 -14.55
CA ASP A 25 3.02 -21.78 -13.83
C ASP A 25 3.51 -20.41 -14.25
N ALA A 26 3.93 -19.60 -13.30
CA ALA A 26 4.53 -18.29 -13.54
C ALA A 26 5.77 -18.14 -12.68
N SER A 27 6.85 -17.64 -13.27
CA SER A 27 8.10 -17.32 -12.58
C SER A 27 8.29 -15.82 -12.35
N GLU A 28 7.42 -14.99 -12.92
CA GLU A 28 7.49 -13.53 -12.84
C GLU A 28 6.10 -12.91 -12.79
N GLY A 29 6.03 -11.68 -12.28
CA GLY A 29 4.83 -10.88 -12.27
C GLY A 29 5.16 -9.39 -12.26
N THR A 30 4.21 -8.60 -12.74
CA THR A 30 4.37 -7.14 -12.88
C THR A 30 3.51 -6.44 -11.85
N TRP A 31 4.06 -5.38 -11.25
CA TRP A 31 3.37 -4.53 -10.27
C TRP A 31 2.88 -5.25 -9.00
N ILE A 32 3.54 -6.34 -8.64
CA ILE A 32 3.32 -7.00 -7.34
C ILE A 32 3.91 -6.12 -6.25
N SER A 33 3.11 -5.81 -5.23
CA SER A 33 3.62 -5.23 -3.99
C SER A 33 3.84 -6.31 -2.95
N VAL A 34 4.83 -6.10 -2.10
CA VAL A 34 5.21 -7.04 -1.04
C VAL A 34 5.51 -6.30 0.25
N ASP A 35 5.23 -6.95 1.37
CA ASP A 35 5.67 -6.54 2.70
C ASP A 35 6.13 -7.76 3.50
N VAL A 36 7.10 -7.57 4.37
CA VAL A 36 7.65 -8.63 5.23
C VAL A 36 7.03 -8.50 6.61
N SER A 37 6.65 -9.63 7.21
CA SER A 37 6.11 -9.62 8.58
C SER A 37 7.15 -9.07 9.58
N PRO A 38 6.74 -8.44 10.69
CA PRO A 38 7.69 -7.85 11.64
C PRO A 38 8.68 -8.85 12.26
N ASP A 39 8.29 -10.13 12.36
CA ASP A 39 9.15 -11.22 12.82
C ASP A 39 10.06 -11.80 11.72
N GLY A 40 9.95 -11.31 10.50
CA GLY A 40 10.75 -11.72 9.34
C GLY A 40 10.43 -13.10 8.78
N LYS A 41 9.35 -13.75 9.23
CA LYS A 41 9.06 -15.15 8.86
C LYS A 41 8.14 -15.31 7.66
N LYS A 42 7.38 -14.28 7.31
CA LYS A 42 6.37 -14.32 6.25
C LYS A 42 6.48 -13.11 5.34
N ILE A 43 5.90 -13.26 4.15
CA ILE A 43 5.62 -12.14 3.27
C ILE A 43 4.13 -12.08 2.97
N ALA A 44 3.60 -10.86 2.87
CA ALA A 44 2.31 -10.57 2.29
C ALA A 44 2.52 -9.92 0.93
N PHE A 45 1.75 -10.33 -0.07
CA PHE A 45 1.84 -9.77 -1.42
C PHE A 45 0.49 -9.74 -2.12
N ASP A 46 0.35 -8.84 -3.09
CA ASP A 46 -0.81 -8.81 -3.97
C ASP A 46 -0.56 -9.53 -5.30
N LEU A 47 -1.54 -10.29 -5.77
CA LEU A 47 -1.51 -10.96 -7.06
C LEU A 47 -2.93 -11.09 -7.61
N LEU A 48 -3.15 -10.60 -8.84
CA LEU A 48 -4.44 -10.66 -9.53
C LEU A 48 -5.63 -10.15 -8.69
N GLY A 49 -5.44 -9.03 -7.98
CA GLY A 49 -6.49 -8.39 -7.18
C GLY A 49 -6.74 -9.02 -5.82
N HIS A 50 -5.96 -10.02 -5.40
CA HIS A 50 -6.08 -10.63 -4.07
C HIS A 50 -4.78 -10.53 -3.29
N LEU A 51 -4.93 -10.52 -1.96
CA LEU A 51 -3.80 -10.57 -1.04
C LEU A 51 -3.51 -12.01 -0.68
N TYR A 52 -2.22 -12.32 -0.57
CA TYR A 52 -1.72 -13.62 -0.17
C TYR A 52 -0.66 -13.46 0.91
N GLU A 53 -0.51 -14.50 1.74
CA GLU A 53 0.57 -14.63 2.70
C GLU A 53 1.31 -15.96 2.47
N MET A 54 2.63 -15.95 2.58
CA MET A 54 3.42 -17.20 2.56
C MET A 54 4.68 -17.10 3.43
N PRO A 55 5.30 -18.23 3.81
CA PRO A 55 6.60 -18.21 4.48
C PRO A 55 7.64 -17.47 3.63
N ILE A 56 8.54 -16.70 4.25
CA ILE A 56 9.60 -15.97 3.55
C ILE A 56 10.58 -16.91 2.84
N SER A 57 10.72 -18.15 3.33
CA SER A 57 11.49 -19.22 2.71
C SER A 57 10.83 -19.77 1.43
N GLY A 58 9.66 -19.25 1.05
CA GLY A 58 8.81 -19.78 -0.01
C GLY A 58 7.90 -20.92 0.47
N GLY A 59 7.08 -21.41 -0.45
CA GLY A 59 6.14 -22.50 -0.21
C GLY A 59 4.73 -22.16 -0.68
N LYS A 60 3.73 -22.82 -0.08
CA LYS A 60 2.32 -22.60 -0.41
C LYS A 60 1.85 -21.24 0.13
N ALA A 61 1.29 -20.41 -0.74
CA ALA A 61 0.63 -19.18 -0.35
C ALA A 61 -0.81 -19.42 0.11
N GLU A 62 -1.20 -18.77 1.22
CA GLU A 62 -2.57 -18.66 1.70
C GLU A 62 -3.20 -17.39 1.14
N ARG A 63 -4.38 -17.51 0.53
CA ARG A 63 -5.17 -16.35 0.10
C ARG A 63 -5.84 -15.70 1.31
N LEU A 64 -5.63 -14.40 1.49
CA LEU A 64 -6.17 -13.61 2.60
C LEU A 64 -7.48 -12.91 2.26
N THR A 65 -7.66 -12.46 1.01
CA THR A 65 -8.89 -11.76 0.57
C THR A 65 -9.62 -12.55 -0.50
N ASP A 66 -10.95 -12.50 -0.48
CA ASP A 66 -11.83 -13.12 -1.47
C ASP A 66 -12.71 -12.09 -2.20
N GLY A 67 -13.69 -12.57 -2.97
CA GLY A 67 -14.62 -11.72 -3.70
C GLY A 67 -14.08 -11.15 -5.01
N THR A 68 -14.72 -10.08 -5.49
CA THR A 68 -14.43 -9.43 -6.78
C THR A 68 -13.71 -8.10 -6.64
N SER A 69 -13.41 -7.66 -5.42
CA SER A 69 -12.66 -6.43 -5.18
C SER A 69 -11.20 -6.61 -5.57
N TRP A 70 -10.59 -5.52 -5.98
CA TRP A 70 -9.18 -5.40 -6.27
C TRP A 70 -8.43 -4.92 -5.02
N ASN A 71 -7.62 -5.80 -4.45
CA ASN A 71 -6.90 -5.59 -3.19
C ASN A 71 -5.40 -5.50 -3.44
N MET A 72 -4.75 -4.45 -2.95
CA MET A 72 -3.37 -4.07 -3.32
C MET A 72 -2.59 -3.48 -2.15
N PHE A 73 -1.26 -3.41 -2.30
CA PHE A 73 -0.35 -2.71 -1.38
C PHE A 73 -0.44 -3.18 0.08
N PRO A 74 -0.30 -4.49 0.36
CA PRO A 74 -0.33 -4.97 1.74
C PRO A 74 0.78 -4.32 2.58
N ARG A 75 0.46 -4.04 3.85
CA ARG A 75 1.38 -3.53 4.88
C ARG A 75 1.03 -4.09 6.25
N TYR A 76 1.93 -4.86 6.85
CA TYR A 76 1.77 -5.29 8.24
C TYR A 76 1.86 -4.09 9.18
N ASN A 77 1.11 -4.15 10.28
CA ASN A 77 1.37 -3.28 11.42
C ASN A 77 2.58 -3.79 12.23
N ASN A 78 3.06 -3.02 13.20
CA ASN A 78 4.34 -3.31 13.86
C ASN A 78 4.36 -4.59 14.71
N ASP A 79 3.20 -5.11 15.13
CA ASP A 79 3.11 -6.39 15.86
C ASP A 79 2.71 -7.57 14.97
N GLY A 80 2.40 -7.33 13.69
CA GLY A 80 2.04 -8.36 12.72
C GLY A 80 0.64 -8.95 12.89
N SER A 81 -0.21 -8.41 13.77
CA SER A 81 -1.58 -8.88 13.97
C SER A 81 -2.57 -8.35 12.93
N LYS A 82 -2.22 -7.28 12.20
CA LYS A 82 -3.08 -6.63 11.23
C LYS A 82 -2.37 -6.37 9.91
N LEU A 83 -3.16 -6.35 8.84
CA LEU A 83 -2.73 -6.02 7.50
C LEU A 83 -3.53 -4.84 6.94
N LEU A 84 -2.85 -3.75 6.62
CA LEU A 84 -3.38 -2.61 5.88
C LEU A 84 -3.27 -2.89 4.38
N TYR A 85 -4.26 -2.48 3.60
CA TYR A 85 -4.27 -2.60 2.15
C TYR A 85 -5.18 -1.55 1.51
N THR A 86 -5.03 -1.36 0.21
CA THR A 86 -5.98 -0.58 -0.59
C THR A 86 -6.99 -1.53 -1.22
N SER A 87 -8.29 -1.21 -1.15
CA SER A 87 -9.35 -2.02 -1.77
C SER A 87 -10.41 -1.15 -2.41
N ASP A 88 -10.95 -1.60 -3.54
CA ASP A 88 -12.10 -0.98 -4.23
C ASP A 88 -13.45 -1.62 -3.86
N LEU A 89 -13.51 -2.43 -2.80
CA LEU A 89 -14.71 -3.17 -2.36
C LEU A 89 -15.97 -2.29 -2.23
N GLN A 90 -15.82 -1.00 -1.93
CA GLN A 90 -16.91 -0.02 -1.84
C GLN A 90 -16.90 0.98 -3.01
N VAL A 91 -16.55 0.53 -4.22
CA VAL A 91 -16.55 1.28 -5.49
C VAL A 91 -15.44 2.34 -5.62
N SER A 92 -14.81 2.72 -4.52
CA SER A 92 -13.65 3.61 -4.48
C SER A 92 -12.47 2.91 -3.83
N ASN A 93 -11.25 3.18 -4.31
CA ASN A 93 -10.03 2.77 -3.61
C ASN A 93 -9.99 3.47 -2.25
N ASP A 94 -10.05 2.67 -1.20
CA ASP A 94 -9.98 3.10 0.19
C ASP A 94 -8.92 2.31 0.94
N LEU A 95 -8.55 2.81 2.13
CA LEU A 95 -7.64 2.12 3.02
C LEU A 95 -8.42 1.19 3.95
N TRP A 96 -8.11 -0.10 3.88
CA TRP A 96 -8.74 -1.15 4.68
C TRP A 96 -7.73 -1.79 5.61
N VAL A 97 -8.19 -2.16 6.81
CA VAL A 97 -7.37 -2.89 7.78
C VAL A 97 -8.06 -4.21 8.07
N MET A 98 -7.34 -5.31 7.85
CA MET A 98 -7.75 -6.68 8.17
C MET A 98 -7.06 -7.14 9.46
N ASN A 99 -7.82 -7.73 10.37
CA ASN A 99 -7.27 -8.54 11.46
C ASN A 99 -6.89 -9.93 10.92
N LEU A 100 -5.63 -10.33 11.08
CA LEU A 100 -5.14 -11.58 10.48
C LEU A 100 -5.62 -12.84 11.21
N GLN A 101 -6.08 -12.71 12.46
CA GLN A 101 -6.57 -13.84 13.25
C GLN A 101 -7.98 -14.28 12.82
N ASP A 102 -8.90 -13.33 12.67
CA ASP A 102 -10.32 -13.62 12.38
C ASP A 102 -10.75 -13.18 10.97
N LYS A 103 -9.85 -12.57 10.19
CA LYS A 103 -10.05 -12.03 8.84
C LYS A 103 -11.10 -10.93 8.76
N SER A 104 -11.56 -10.37 9.89
CA SER A 104 -12.43 -9.20 9.88
C SER A 104 -11.69 -8.01 9.28
N ALA A 105 -12.41 -7.20 8.48
CA ALA A 105 -11.82 -6.04 7.81
C ALA A 105 -12.73 -4.81 7.91
N GLU A 106 -12.12 -3.64 8.06
CA GLU A 106 -12.81 -2.35 8.13
C GLU A 106 -12.17 -1.29 7.22
N ASN A 107 -13.00 -0.44 6.62
CA ASN A 107 -12.56 0.75 5.86
C ASN A 107 -12.18 1.85 6.87
N ILE A 108 -10.92 2.30 6.84
CA ILE A 108 -10.38 3.32 7.73
C ILE A 108 -10.48 4.74 7.13
N SER A 109 -10.30 4.89 5.82
CA SER A 109 -10.28 6.22 5.19
C SER A 109 -11.66 6.88 5.18
N LYS A 110 -12.71 6.11 4.82
CA LYS A 110 -14.12 6.56 4.73
C LYS A 110 -14.26 7.96 4.09
N MET A 111 -13.50 8.22 3.03
CA MET A 111 -13.49 9.52 2.36
C MET A 111 -14.41 9.52 1.14
N LYS A 112 -14.93 10.70 0.77
CA LYS A 112 -15.64 10.86 -0.52
C LYS A 112 -14.73 10.69 -1.74
N ARG A 113 -13.42 10.80 -1.54
CA ARG A 113 -12.40 10.67 -2.59
C ARG A 113 -11.55 9.45 -2.30
N PRO A 114 -11.04 8.77 -3.33
CA PRO A 114 -10.18 7.62 -3.11
C PRO A 114 -8.92 7.99 -2.33
N VAL A 115 -8.44 7.06 -1.51
CA VAL A 115 -7.20 7.13 -0.75
C VAL A 115 -6.43 5.84 -0.98
N PHE A 116 -5.15 5.94 -1.32
CA PHE A 116 -4.36 4.78 -1.73
C PHE A 116 -2.97 4.75 -1.07
N GLN A 117 -2.31 3.58 -1.15
CA GLN A 117 -0.94 3.33 -0.66
C GLN A 117 -0.74 3.76 0.79
N GLY A 118 -1.60 3.25 1.66
CA GLY A 118 -1.53 3.56 3.08
C GLY A 118 -0.27 2.99 3.76
N THR A 119 0.14 3.63 4.85
CA THR A 119 1.22 3.15 5.73
C THR A 119 0.88 3.36 7.19
N TRP A 120 1.28 2.44 8.06
CA TRP A 120 1.12 2.57 9.50
C TRP A 120 1.98 3.69 10.08
N SER A 121 1.43 4.41 11.04
CA SER A 121 2.22 5.14 12.04
C SER A 121 2.98 4.18 12.94
N ARG A 122 4.06 4.64 13.57
CA ARG A 122 4.91 3.80 14.41
C ARG A 122 4.19 3.28 15.66
N ASP A 123 3.20 4.00 16.14
CA ASP A 123 2.43 3.60 17.32
C ASP A 123 1.22 2.70 16.99
N ASN A 124 1.03 2.30 15.72
CA ASN A 124 -0.11 1.55 15.21
C ASN A 124 -1.48 2.24 15.42
N ARG A 125 -1.54 3.51 15.83
CA ARG A 125 -2.82 4.21 16.11
C ARG A 125 -3.37 4.97 14.93
N HIS A 126 -2.51 5.24 13.94
CA HIS A 126 -2.86 6.00 12.76
C HIS A 126 -2.39 5.33 11.47
N ILE A 127 -3.04 5.72 10.38
CA ILE A 127 -2.69 5.36 9.02
C ILE A 127 -2.48 6.64 8.21
N TYR A 128 -1.38 6.72 7.47
CA TYR A 128 -1.17 7.77 6.48
C TYR A 128 -1.63 7.30 5.11
N GLY A 129 -2.16 8.21 4.30
CA GLY A 129 -2.49 7.91 2.91
C GLY A 129 -2.74 9.15 2.08
N THR A 130 -2.68 8.97 0.77
CA THR A 130 -2.79 10.08 -0.18
C THR A 130 -4.12 10.05 -0.88
N SER A 131 -4.84 11.17 -0.86
CA SER A 131 -6.11 11.27 -1.56
C SER A 131 -5.92 11.59 -3.04
N LEU A 132 -6.56 10.80 -3.91
CA LEU A 132 -6.56 11.01 -5.36
C LEU A 132 -7.50 12.16 -5.75
N ASN A 133 -7.00 13.39 -5.65
CA ASN A 133 -7.75 14.60 -5.96
C ASN A 133 -7.17 15.35 -7.15
N MET A 134 -7.56 14.93 -8.36
CA MET A 134 -7.04 15.51 -9.61
C MET A 134 -7.37 17.01 -9.78
N LYS A 135 -8.42 17.51 -9.13
CA LYS A 135 -8.85 18.91 -9.25
C LYS A 135 -7.93 19.89 -8.52
N VAL A 136 -7.58 19.58 -7.28
CA VAL A 136 -6.77 20.47 -6.44
C VAL A 136 -5.42 19.88 -6.07
N ARG A 137 -4.96 18.83 -6.77
CA ARG A 137 -3.71 18.09 -6.49
C ARG A 137 -3.83 17.19 -5.26
N PHE A 138 -2.87 16.29 -5.04
CA PHE A 138 -2.95 15.14 -4.14
C PHE A 138 -2.56 15.49 -2.67
N PRO A 139 -3.48 15.83 -1.76
CA PRO A 139 -3.17 15.99 -0.34
C PRO A 139 -2.93 14.63 0.32
N ALA A 140 -2.17 14.63 1.41
CA ALA A 140 -2.01 13.48 2.28
C ALA A 140 -2.70 13.69 3.63
N TYR A 141 -3.26 12.61 4.14
CA TYR A 141 -4.00 12.58 5.38
C TYR A 141 -3.42 11.55 6.34
N GLN A 142 -3.61 11.82 7.62
CA GLN A 142 -3.52 10.88 8.72
C GLN A 142 -4.94 10.52 9.16
N PHE A 143 -5.22 9.24 9.36
CA PHE A 143 -6.51 8.70 9.81
C PHE A 143 -6.32 7.97 11.12
N ASN A 144 -7.32 8.01 12.01
CA ASN A 144 -7.40 7.11 13.15
C ASN A 144 -8.56 6.12 13.00
N PHE A 145 -8.61 5.12 13.88
CA PHE A 145 -9.65 4.08 13.89
C PHE A 145 -11.02 4.56 14.41
N PHE A 146 -11.10 5.79 14.93
CA PHE A 146 -12.33 6.40 15.42
C PHE A 146 -13.01 7.32 14.37
N GLY A 147 -12.48 7.36 13.14
CA GLY A 147 -13.03 8.15 12.03
C GLY A 147 -12.55 9.60 11.99
N THR A 148 -11.61 10.00 12.85
CA THR A 148 -10.92 11.28 12.74
C THR A 148 -9.91 11.23 11.59
N LYS A 149 -9.80 12.32 10.84
CA LYS A 149 -8.76 12.53 9.84
C LYS A 149 -8.15 13.92 9.97
N GLN A 150 -6.87 14.03 9.68
CA GLN A 150 -6.10 15.27 9.67
C GLN A 150 -5.32 15.37 8.36
N GLU A 151 -5.37 16.53 7.70
CA GLU A 151 -4.48 16.80 6.56
C GLU A 151 -3.07 17.07 7.10
N ILE A 152 -2.08 16.32 6.61
CA ILE A 152 -0.67 16.47 7.03
C ILE A 152 0.21 17.08 5.93
N LEU A 153 -0.17 16.88 4.67
CA LEU A 153 0.49 17.53 3.53
C LEU A 153 -0.58 18.15 2.65
N PRO A 154 -0.55 19.48 2.44
CA PRO A 154 -1.55 20.16 1.64
C PRO A 154 -1.43 19.78 0.17
N ALA A 155 -2.51 20.06 -0.55
CA ALA A 155 -2.54 19.99 -1.99
C ALA A 155 -1.42 20.84 -2.62
N GLY A 156 -0.56 20.22 -3.45
CA GLY A 156 0.54 20.96 -4.09
C GLY A 156 1.27 20.21 -5.21
N GLY A 157 1.31 18.88 -5.16
CA GLY A 157 2.02 18.05 -6.14
C GLY A 157 1.17 17.62 -7.34
N ARG A 158 1.75 17.63 -8.55
CA ARG A 158 1.12 17.01 -9.74
C ARG A 158 1.10 15.49 -9.69
N THR A 159 1.77 14.91 -8.70
CA THR A 159 1.84 13.47 -8.47
C THR A 159 1.54 13.20 -7.00
N PRO A 160 1.00 12.01 -6.67
CA PRO A 160 0.75 11.66 -5.30
C PRO A 160 2.05 11.39 -4.55
N VAL A 161 2.01 11.60 -3.24
CA VAL A 161 3.06 11.15 -2.30
C VAL A 161 2.74 9.74 -1.80
N ASN A 162 3.74 8.97 -1.40
CA ASN A 162 3.56 7.60 -0.88
C ASN A 162 4.72 7.16 0.01
N HIS A 163 4.67 5.93 0.53
CA HIS A 163 5.70 5.32 1.39
C HIS A 163 6.08 6.16 2.61
N PHE A 164 5.10 6.61 3.40
CA PHE A 164 5.40 7.33 4.64
C PHE A 164 6.08 6.40 5.65
N ASN A 165 7.17 6.87 6.24
CA ASN A 165 7.93 6.16 7.26
C ASN A 165 8.25 7.15 8.40
N GLU A 166 7.67 6.94 9.57
CA GLU A 166 7.96 7.71 10.77
C GLU A 166 9.31 7.31 11.38
N HIS A 167 10.15 8.31 11.65
CA HIS A 167 11.37 8.08 12.40
C HIS A 167 11.10 7.81 13.89
N PRO A 168 11.82 6.88 14.54
CA PRO A 168 11.63 6.55 15.95
C PRO A 168 11.73 7.69 16.97
N SER A 169 12.34 8.82 16.62
CA SER A 169 12.91 9.73 17.62
C SER A 169 13.10 11.17 17.16
N ASN A 170 13.36 11.43 15.88
CA ASN A 170 13.66 12.78 15.42
C ASN A 170 12.41 13.61 15.03
N GLY A 171 11.21 13.01 15.08
CA GLY A 171 9.95 13.70 14.77
C GLY A 171 9.67 13.93 13.28
N LEU A 172 10.42 13.27 12.38
CA LEU A 172 10.24 13.36 10.94
C LEU A 172 9.46 12.17 10.38
N ILE A 173 8.64 12.45 9.36
CA ILE A 173 8.09 11.45 8.44
C ILE A 173 8.84 11.56 7.12
N TYR A 174 9.47 10.48 6.69
CA TYR A 174 10.07 10.35 5.36
C TYR A 174 9.02 9.84 4.38
N TYR A 175 8.94 10.41 3.19
CA TYR A 175 8.00 9.97 2.15
C TYR A 175 8.56 10.19 0.75
N ILE A 176 8.02 9.48 -0.24
CA ILE A 176 8.36 9.67 -1.66
C ILE A 176 7.41 10.70 -2.28
N HIS A 177 7.96 11.60 -3.08
CA HIS A 177 7.20 12.49 -3.96
C HIS A 177 7.77 12.44 -5.38
N HIS A 178 6.93 12.14 -6.37
CA HIS A 178 7.31 12.05 -7.78
C HIS A 178 7.22 13.41 -8.49
N ASP A 179 7.76 14.47 -7.87
CA ASP A 179 7.65 15.85 -8.36
C ASP A 179 8.97 16.40 -8.95
N GLY A 180 9.97 15.52 -9.11
CA GLY A 180 11.18 15.78 -9.87
C GLY A 180 11.08 15.37 -11.34
N SER A 181 11.85 16.01 -12.22
CA SER A 181 12.00 15.58 -13.62
C SER A 181 12.79 14.27 -13.67
N LEU A 182 12.31 13.27 -14.41
CA LEU A 182 12.92 11.93 -14.48
C LEU A 182 14.43 11.94 -14.76
N TYR A 183 14.89 12.80 -15.68
CA TYR A 183 16.30 12.85 -16.09
C TYR A 183 17.21 13.67 -15.17
N ARG A 184 16.64 14.45 -14.25
CA ARG A 184 17.41 15.29 -13.31
C ARG A 184 17.29 14.84 -11.85
N SER A 185 16.15 14.27 -11.49
CA SER A 185 15.70 14.15 -10.10
C SER A 185 14.83 12.91 -9.85
N GLY A 186 13.94 12.55 -10.78
CA GLY A 186 13.02 11.42 -10.59
C GLY A 186 12.15 11.56 -9.33
N PRO A 187 11.79 10.44 -8.68
CA PRO A 187 11.17 10.44 -7.35
C PRO A 187 12.15 10.96 -6.30
N ARG A 188 11.69 11.79 -5.37
CA ARG A 188 12.49 12.38 -4.29
C ARG A 188 12.05 11.85 -2.93
N ILE A 189 13.01 11.68 -2.02
CA ILE A 189 12.71 11.49 -0.61
C ILE A 189 12.56 12.88 0.02
N LYS A 190 11.40 13.13 0.64
CA LYS A 190 11.12 14.36 1.39
C LYS A 190 10.84 14.02 2.84
N THR A 191 10.99 15.01 3.70
CA THR A 191 10.67 14.92 5.13
C THR A 191 9.58 15.90 5.48
N PHE A 192 8.64 15.46 6.31
CA PHE A 192 7.66 16.29 6.99
C PHE A 192 7.98 16.31 8.48
N ASN A 193 8.16 17.49 9.06
CA ASN A 193 8.37 17.67 10.49
C ASN A 193 7.03 17.72 11.21
N MET A 194 6.73 16.71 12.03
CA MET A 194 5.43 16.59 12.70
C MET A 194 5.17 17.68 13.75
N LYS A 195 6.21 18.40 14.21
CA LYS A 195 6.07 19.48 15.20
C LYS A 195 5.85 20.84 14.55
N THR A 196 6.60 21.13 13.49
CA THR A 196 6.60 22.46 12.85
C THR A 196 5.71 22.52 11.61
N GLY A 197 5.34 21.37 11.03
CA GLY A 197 4.68 21.29 9.74
C GLY A 197 5.60 21.54 8.55
N GLU A 198 6.91 21.69 8.78
CA GLU A 198 7.88 21.99 7.72
C GLU A 198 8.07 20.79 6.79
N VAL A 199 8.14 21.07 5.49
CA VAL A 199 8.48 20.10 4.45
C VAL A 199 9.84 20.45 3.85
N SER A 200 10.75 19.47 3.79
CA SER A 200 12.09 19.64 3.22
C SER A 200 12.38 18.53 2.21
N VAL A 201 13.20 18.83 1.20
CA VAL A 201 13.77 17.80 0.32
C VAL A 201 14.95 17.15 1.06
N TYR A 202 14.86 15.85 1.31
CA TYR A 202 15.90 15.11 2.02
C TYR A 202 16.93 14.51 1.05
N LEU A 203 16.46 13.94 -0.06
CA LEU A 203 17.30 13.37 -1.11
C LEU A 203 16.71 13.68 -2.49
N ASP A 204 17.57 14.20 -3.37
CA ASP A 204 17.27 14.56 -4.76
C ASP A 204 18.49 14.27 -5.63
N ARG A 205 18.34 13.41 -6.65
CA ARG A 205 19.45 13.01 -7.53
C ARG A 205 18.94 12.50 -8.89
N PRO A 206 19.75 12.55 -9.97
CA PRO A 206 19.43 11.89 -11.23
C PRO A 206 19.09 10.42 -11.01
N GLY A 207 18.08 9.87 -11.69
CA GLY A 207 17.60 8.50 -11.46
C GLY A 207 16.70 8.33 -10.23
N GLY A 208 16.67 9.32 -9.33
CA GLY A 208 15.79 9.42 -8.18
C GLY A 208 15.97 8.33 -7.12
N ALA A 209 15.08 8.37 -6.14
CA ALA A 209 15.03 7.47 -5.01
C ALA A 209 13.56 7.13 -4.70
N GLY A 210 13.15 5.89 -4.94
CA GLY A 210 11.78 5.41 -4.78
C GLY A 210 11.63 4.27 -3.77
N SER A 211 10.39 3.87 -3.48
CA SER A 211 10.05 2.69 -2.65
C SER A 211 10.78 2.64 -1.30
N LEU A 212 10.75 3.76 -0.57
CA LEU A 212 11.56 3.94 0.63
C LEU A 212 11.10 3.08 1.82
N ARG A 213 12.05 2.59 2.61
CA ARG A 213 11.83 1.93 3.91
C ARG A 213 12.85 2.38 4.93
N LEU A 214 12.39 2.80 6.10
CA LEU A 214 13.24 3.15 7.23
C LEU A 214 13.52 1.90 8.09
N SER A 215 14.75 1.74 8.57
CA SER A 215 15.08 0.68 9.53
C SER A 215 14.31 0.88 10.85
N PRO A 216 13.95 -0.19 11.58
CA PRO A 216 13.21 -0.07 12.84
C PRO A 216 13.88 0.82 13.89
N ASP A 217 15.21 0.85 13.91
CA ASP A 217 16.04 1.67 14.79
C ASP A 217 16.26 3.11 14.28
N GLY A 218 15.80 3.43 13.07
CA GLY A 218 15.93 4.75 12.46
C GLY A 218 17.38 5.13 12.11
N LYS A 219 18.29 4.17 11.95
CA LYS A 219 19.67 4.46 11.55
C LYS A 219 19.91 4.41 10.05
N GLN A 220 19.10 3.64 9.33
CA GLN A 220 19.29 3.37 7.91
C GLN A 220 17.99 3.57 7.13
N LEU A 221 18.13 3.92 5.87
CA LEU A 221 17.04 4.10 4.93
C LEU A 221 17.36 3.31 3.66
N ALA A 222 16.53 2.34 3.32
CA ALA A 222 16.64 1.58 2.09
C ALA A 222 15.73 2.17 1.02
N TYR A 223 16.22 2.30 -0.21
CA TYR A 223 15.44 2.83 -1.32
C TYR A 223 15.93 2.28 -2.66
N VAL A 224 15.06 2.33 -3.67
CA VAL A 224 15.38 1.91 -5.03
C VAL A 224 15.87 3.11 -5.83
N HIS A 225 16.99 2.94 -6.52
CA HIS A 225 17.63 3.95 -7.34
C HIS A 225 17.82 3.45 -8.78
N ARG A 226 17.70 4.36 -9.76
CA ARG A 226 18.06 4.06 -11.14
C ARG A 226 19.45 4.59 -11.46
N ASP A 227 20.43 3.69 -11.46
CA ASP A 227 21.79 3.97 -11.88
C ASP A 227 21.96 3.61 -13.37
N ASP A 228 21.95 4.64 -14.22
CA ASP A 228 21.88 4.52 -15.68
C ASP A 228 20.72 3.60 -16.15
N LYS A 229 21.03 2.42 -16.68
CA LYS A 229 20.04 1.45 -17.17
C LYS A 229 19.62 0.43 -16.12
N LYS A 230 20.24 0.43 -14.95
CA LYS A 230 20.03 -0.55 -13.88
C LYS A 230 19.17 0.02 -12.76
N THR A 231 18.35 -0.83 -12.17
CA THR A 231 17.64 -0.54 -10.94
C THR A 231 18.40 -1.22 -9.81
N VAL A 232 18.83 -0.47 -8.82
CA VAL A 232 19.63 -0.96 -7.68
C VAL A 232 18.95 -0.65 -6.36
N LEU A 233 19.21 -1.48 -5.35
CA LEU A 233 18.81 -1.21 -3.97
C LEU A 233 19.95 -0.47 -3.27
N VAL A 234 19.65 0.66 -2.65
CA VAL A 234 20.61 1.48 -1.89
C VAL A 234 20.22 1.44 -0.43
N VAL A 235 21.20 1.21 0.45
CA VAL A 235 21.09 1.37 1.90
C VAL A 235 21.88 2.61 2.30
N HIS A 236 21.18 3.61 2.83
CA HIS A 236 21.72 4.91 3.21
C HIS A 236 21.75 5.07 4.73
N ASN A 237 22.92 5.35 5.29
CA ASN A 237 23.08 5.63 6.71
C ASN A 237 22.69 7.08 7.02
N LEU A 238 21.76 7.26 7.96
CA LEU A 238 21.19 8.57 8.28
C LEU A 238 22.16 9.49 9.03
N SER A 239 23.13 8.92 9.75
CA SER A 239 24.07 9.66 10.59
C SER A 239 25.26 10.24 9.82
N ASP A 240 25.92 9.41 9.00
CA ASP A 240 27.14 9.78 8.27
C ASP A 240 26.91 9.95 6.75
N ARG A 241 25.70 9.68 6.26
CA ARG A 241 25.30 9.79 4.84
C ARG A 241 26.05 8.85 3.90
N THR A 242 26.66 7.78 4.43
CA THR A 242 27.26 6.74 3.61
C THR A 242 26.18 5.88 2.94
N GLU A 243 26.45 5.44 1.71
CA GLU A 243 25.54 4.60 0.93
C GLU A 243 26.23 3.28 0.55
N THR A 244 25.48 2.18 0.64
CA THR A 244 25.88 0.86 0.14
C THR A 244 24.88 0.40 -0.91
N VAL A 245 25.38 0.01 -2.08
CA VAL A 245 24.56 -0.61 -3.13
C VAL A 245 24.51 -2.11 -2.88
N ILE A 246 23.31 -2.67 -2.79
CA ILE A 246 23.07 -4.10 -2.65
C ILE A 246 22.86 -4.67 -4.06
N ASN A 247 23.75 -5.59 -4.45
CA ASN A 247 23.70 -6.31 -5.72
C ASN A 247 23.00 -7.66 -5.56
#